data_AF-A0A2N2UU62-F1
#
_entry.id   AF-A0A2N2UU62-F1
#
_cell.length_a   1.000
_cell.length_b   1.000
_cell.length_c   1.000
_cell.angle_alpha   90.00
_cell.angle_beta   90.00
_cell.angle_gamma   90.00
#
_symmetry.space_group_name_H-M   'P 1'
#
loop_
_entity.id
_entity.type
_entity.pdbx_description
1 polymer ?
#
loop_
_entity_poly.entity_id
_entity_poly.type
_entity_poly.pdbx_seq_one_letter_code
_entity_poly.pdbx_strand_id
1 'polypeptide(L)'
;MEQPKTKYQSDDNENSGLETKGILLHEEGDFRVYAEDIGIMWKWDLYQGERHLHTGCAQRPESCVVSAKTRISFFQRKDVAGLMTQIKG
;
A
#
# COMPACT_ATOMS: atom_id res chain seq x y z
N MET A 1 -9.13 -1.01 36.87
CA MET A 1 -8.15 -0.97 35.78
C MET A 1 -8.89 -0.52 34.54
N GLU A 2 -8.80 0.77 34.20
CA GLU A 2 -9.50 1.35 33.05
C GLU A 2 -8.66 1.17 31.78
N GLN A 3 -9.29 0.72 30.69
CA GLN A 3 -8.67 0.62 29.37
C GLN A 3 -8.62 2.01 28.70
N PRO A 4 -7.52 2.41 28.04
CA PRO A 4 -7.47 3.67 27.32
C PRO A 4 -8.27 3.60 26.01
N LYS A 5 -9.20 4.55 25.84
CA LYS A 5 -9.97 4.76 24.60
C LYS A 5 -9.06 5.38 23.53
N THR A 6 -8.81 4.67 22.44
CA THR A 6 -8.16 5.20 21.24
C THR A 6 -9.14 6.08 20.47
N LYS A 7 -8.92 7.41 20.52
CA LYS A 7 -9.58 8.36 19.63
C LYS A 7 -8.87 8.30 18.27
N TYR A 8 -9.47 7.64 17.29
CA TYR A 8 -9.11 7.87 15.88
C TYR A 8 -9.82 9.15 15.44
N GLN A 9 -9.07 10.25 15.35
CA GLN A 9 -9.48 11.41 14.57
C GLN A 9 -9.06 11.14 13.13
N SER A 10 -10.06 10.92 12.28
CA SER A 10 -9.95 10.97 10.83
C SER A 10 -10.06 12.43 10.42
N ASP A 11 -8.93 13.02 10.02
CA ASP A 11 -8.94 14.28 9.29
C ASP A 11 -9.15 13.97 7.81
N ASP A 12 -10.32 14.35 7.32
CA ASP A 12 -10.69 14.38 5.91
C ASP A 12 -9.76 15.37 5.18
N ASN A 13 -9.05 14.91 4.15
CA ASN A 13 -8.47 15.81 3.17
C ASN A 13 -8.69 15.27 1.76
N GLU A 14 -9.70 15.83 1.11
CA GLU A 14 -9.97 15.65 -0.31
C GLU A 14 -8.96 16.41 -1.17
N ASN A 15 -8.42 15.69 -2.16
CA ASN A 15 -8.15 16.14 -3.53
C ASN A 15 -6.69 16.44 -3.97
N SER A 16 -6.46 16.04 -5.22
CA SER A 16 -5.42 16.44 -6.19
C SER A 16 -4.11 15.63 -6.27
N GLY A 17 -3.99 14.87 -7.37
CA GLY A 17 -2.74 14.33 -7.91
C GLY A 17 -2.08 13.25 -7.06
N LEU A 18 -1.97 12.02 -7.58
CA LEU A 18 -1.11 10.98 -6.99
C LEU A 18 0.38 11.38 -7.15
N GLU A 19 0.80 12.45 -6.46
CA GLU A 19 2.20 12.67 -6.14
C GLU A 19 2.61 11.49 -5.27
N THR A 20 3.26 10.50 -5.89
CA THR A 20 3.78 9.35 -5.17
C THR A 20 4.92 9.85 -4.31
N LYS A 21 4.61 10.26 -3.07
CA LYS A 21 5.59 10.65 -2.07
C LYS A 21 6.30 9.36 -1.62
N GLY A 22 7.45 9.08 -2.23
CA GLY A 22 8.26 7.92 -1.88
C GLY A 22 9.24 7.52 -2.96
N ILE A 23 10.25 6.74 -2.56
CA ILE A 23 11.19 6.10 -3.47
C ILE A 23 10.59 4.82 -4.02
N LEU A 24 10.76 4.56 -5.32
CA LEU A 24 10.39 3.28 -5.92
C LEU A 24 11.34 2.19 -5.39
N LEU A 25 10.82 1.27 -4.58
CA LEU A 25 11.59 0.16 -4.00
C LEU A 25 11.51 -1.11 -4.84
N HIS A 26 10.40 -1.33 -5.55
CA HIS A 26 10.19 -2.55 -6.31
C HIS A 26 9.18 -2.34 -7.46
N GLU A 27 9.43 -3.01 -8.57
CA GLU A 27 8.53 -3.10 -9.72
C GLU A 27 8.46 -4.56 -10.19
N GLU A 28 7.25 -5.06 -10.44
CA GLU A 28 7.00 -6.40 -10.99
C GLU A 28 5.76 -6.37 -11.89
N GLY A 29 5.96 -6.41 -13.21
CA GLY A 29 4.87 -6.23 -14.18
C GLY A 29 4.20 -4.86 -14.00
N ASP A 30 2.89 -4.84 -13.84
CA ASP A 30 2.12 -3.61 -13.57
C ASP A 30 2.20 -3.15 -12.10
N PHE A 31 2.82 -3.91 -11.22
CA PHE A 31 2.88 -3.59 -9.80
C PHE A 31 4.07 -2.71 -9.46
N ARG A 32 3.83 -1.65 -8.68
CA ARG A 32 4.87 -0.74 -8.17
C ARG A 32 4.76 -0.55 -6.67
N VAL A 33 5.90 -0.57 -5.98
CA VAL A 33 6.01 -0.38 -4.54
C VAL A 33 6.82 0.87 -4.27
N TYR A 34 6.17 1.88 -3.73
CA TYR A 34 6.83 3.11 -3.27
C TYR A 34 6.96 3.07 -1.76
N ALA A 35 8.01 3.66 -1.21
CA ALA A 35 8.15 3.80 0.24
C ALA A 35 8.76 5.14 0.65
N GLU A 36 8.39 5.56 1.85
CA GLU A 36 8.82 6.80 2.48
C GLU A 36 9.28 6.50 3.90
N ASP A 37 10.42 7.06 4.29
CA ASP A 37 10.86 7.06 5.68
C ASP A 37 10.03 8.09 6.46
N ILE A 38 9.23 7.61 7.43
CA ILE A 38 8.40 8.44 8.30
C ILE A 38 9.05 8.67 9.68
N GLY A 39 10.37 8.54 9.76
CA GLY A 39 11.22 8.82 10.92
C GLY A 39 11.37 7.66 11.89
N ILE A 40 10.29 6.93 12.16
CA ILE A 40 10.29 5.76 13.06
C ILE A 40 10.25 4.42 12.31
N MET A 41 9.77 4.44 11.07
CA MET A 41 9.60 3.28 10.22
C MET A 41 9.46 3.74 8.77
N TRP A 42 9.32 2.78 7.86
CA TRP A 42 9.04 3.02 6.45
C TRP A 42 7.58 2.73 6.17
N LYS A 43 6.85 3.74 5.68
CA LYS A 43 5.53 3.55 5.06
C LYS A 43 5.76 3.10 3.62
N TRP A 44 4.98 2.15 3.13
CA TRP A 44 5.02 1.74 1.73
C TRP A 44 3.62 1.61 1.14
N ASP A 45 3.52 1.93 -0.15
CA ASP A 45 2.30 1.89 -0.94
C ASP A 45 2.50 0.99 -2.15
N LEU A 46 1.56 0.05 -2.35
CA LEU A 46 1.50 -0.86 -3.50
C LEU A 46 0.46 -0.36 -4.49
N TYR A 47 0.88 -0.22 -5.74
CA TYR A 47 0.05 0.16 -6.87
C TYR A 47 0.02 -0.95 -7.91
N GLN A 48 -1.05 -0.98 -8.72
CA GLN A 48 -1.12 -1.70 -9.99
C GLN A 48 -1.56 -0.71 -11.07
N GLY A 49 -0.63 -0.35 -11.96
CA GLY A 49 -0.80 0.82 -12.83
C GLY A 49 -0.96 2.10 -11.99
N GLU A 50 -2.07 2.82 -12.19
CA GLU A 50 -2.42 4.01 -11.40
C GLU A 50 -3.26 3.70 -10.16
N ARG A 51 -3.72 2.46 -9.99
CA ARG A 51 -4.60 2.07 -8.89
C ARG A 51 -3.80 1.77 -7.64
N HIS A 52 -4.07 2.48 -6.55
CA HIS A 52 -3.59 2.11 -5.22
C HIS A 52 -4.30 0.84 -4.73
N LEU A 53 -3.53 -0.14 -4.25
CA LEU A 53 -4.04 -1.43 -3.77
C LEU A 53 -3.87 -1.60 -2.26
N HIS A 54 -2.77 -1.11 -1.69
CA HIS A 54 -2.47 -1.34 -0.28
C HIS A 54 -1.45 -0.34 0.27
N THR A 55 -1.58 0.01 1.54
CA THR A 55 -0.56 0.69 2.34
C THR A 55 -0.11 -0.24 3.46
N GLY A 56 1.20 -0.29 3.72
CA GLY A 56 1.77 -0.98 4.87
C GLY A 56 2.92 -0.20 5.49
N CYS A 57 3.48 -0.75 6.57
CA CYS A 57 4.68 -0.23 7.18
C CYS A 57 5.68 -1.34 7.51
N ALA A 58 6.97 -1.04 7.51
CA ALA A 58 8.01 -1.93 7.98
C ALA A 58 9.19 -1.15 8.59
N GLN A 59 10.01 -1.80 9.43
CA GLN A 59 11.14 -1.13 10.06
C GLN A 59 12.28 -0.80 9.08
N ARG A 60 12.37 -1.52 7.95
CA ARG A 60 13.43 -1.37 6.96
C ARG A 60 12.87 -1.35 5.54
N PRO A 61 13.52 -0.68 4.58
CA PRO A 61 13.12 -0.66 3.17
C PRO A 61 12.98 -2.07 2.58
N GLU A 62 13.93 -2.97 2.85
CA GLU A 62 13.93 -4.33 2.29
C GLU A 62 12.71 -5.12 2.78
N SER A 63 12.31 -4.90 4.03
CA SER A 63 11.11 -5.50 4.60
C SER A 63 9.83 -5.01 3.92
N CYS A 64 9.79 -3.78 3.42
CA CYS A 64 8.67 -3.27 2.62
C CYS A 64 8.49 -4.11 1.35
N VAL A 65 9.59 -4.41 0.64
CA VAL A 65 9.57 -5.23 -0.58
C VAL A 65 9.11 -6.65 -0.30
N VAL A 66 9.61 -7.28 0.78
CA VAL A 66 9.20 -8.65 1.16
C VAL A 66 7.70 -8.70 1.45
N SER A 67 7.17 -7.76 2.23
CA SER A 67 5.73 -7.69 2.52
C SER A 67 4.90 -7.39 1.28
N ALA A 68 5.36 -6.51 0.40
CA ALA A 68 4.68 -6.17 -0.84
C ALA A 68 4.61 -7.38 -1.79
N LYS A 69 5.66 -8.19 -1.89
CA LYS A 69 5.65 -9.42 -2.72
C LYS A 69 4.54 -10.39 -2.30
N THR A 70 4.33 -10.58 -1.00
CA THR A 70 3.21 -11.41 -0.51
C THR A 70 1.84 -10.86 -0.97
N ARG A 71 1.68 -9.53 -1.02
CA ARG A 71 0.45 -8.89 -1.54
C ARG A 71 0.32 -9.03 -3.05
N ILE A 72 1.40 -8.82 -3.80
CA ILE A 72 1.42 -9.00 -5.26
C ILE A 72 0.98 -10.43 -5.61
N SER A 73 1.56 -11.44 -4.96
CA SER A 73 1.16 -12.83 -5.18
C SER A 73 -0.30 -13.11 -4.84
N PHE A 74 -0.89 -12.39 -3.88
CA PHE A 74 -2.33 -12.47 -3.58
C PHE A 74 -3.18 -11.88 -4.71
N PHE A 75 -2.83 -10.69 -5.22
CA PHE A 75 -3.57 -10.03 -6.30
C PHE A 75 -3.43 -10.73 -7.65
N GLN A 76 -2.31 -11.44 -7.87
CA GLN A 76 -2.11 -12.26 -9.07
C GLN A 76 -2.91 -13.56 -9.07
N ARG A 77 -3.54 -13.96 -7.95
CA ARG A 77 -4.36 -15.19 -7.93
C ARG A 77 -5.58 -15.00 -8.83
N LYS A 78 -5.88 -16.01 -9.65
CA LYS A 78 -6.91 -15.91 -10.72
C LYS A 78 -8.30 -15.55 -10.18
N ASP A 79 -8.65 -16.08 -9.01
CA ASP A 79 -9.89 -15.78 -8.29
C ASP A 79 -9.96 -14.31 -7.86
N VAL A 80 -8.87 -13.78 -7.29
CA VAL A 80 -8.78 -12.38 -6.85
C VAL A 80 -8.75 -11.43 -8.05
N ALA A 81 -7.95 -11.73 -9.07
CA ALA A 81 -7.87 -10.95 -10.30
C ALA A 81 -9.23 -10.86 -10.99
N GLY A 82 -9.99 -11.97 -11.06
CA GLY A 82 -11.35 -12.00 -11.60
C GLY A 82 -12.29 -11.05 -10.86
N LEU A 83 -12.28 -11.08 -9.52
CA LEU A 83 -13.09 -10.17 -8.70
C LEU A 83 -12.70 -8.69 -8.89
N MET A 84 -11.41 -8.41 -9.04
CA MET A 84 -10.92 -7.05 -9.26
C MET A 84 -11.38 -6.45 -10.61
N THR A 85 -11.59 -7.30 -11.63
CA THR A 85 -12.10 -6.88 -12.94
C THR A 85 -13.61 -6.66 -12.97
N GLN A 86 -14.38 -7.40 -12.17
CA GLN A 86 -15.85 -7.31 -12.16
C GLN A 86 -16.39 -6.02 -11.54
N ILE A 87 -15.63 -5.36 -10.66
CA ILE A 87 -16.01 -4.08 -10.04
C ILE A 87 -15.90 -2.90 -11.05
N LYS A 88 -15.32 -3.12 -12.24
CA LYS A 88 -15.23 -2.12 -13.32
C LYS A 88 -16.38 -2.20 -14.34
N GLY A 89 -17.36 -3.09 -14.14
CA GLY A 89 -18.51 -3.29 -15.03
C GLY A 89 -19.74 -2.50 -14.59
#